data_AF-A0A7S1WDE1-F1
#
_entry.id   AF-A0A7S1WDE1-F1
#
_cell.length_a   1.000
_cell.length_b   1.000
_cell.length_c   1.000
_cell.angle_alpha   90.00
_cell.angle_beta   90.00
_cell.angle_gamma   90.00
#
_symmetry.space_group_name_H-M   'P 1'
#
loop_
_entity.id
_entity.type
_entity.pdbx_description
1 polymer ?
#
loop_
_entity_poly.entity_id
_entity_poly.type
_entity_poly.pdbx_seq_one_letter_code
_entity_poly.pdbx_strand_id
1 'polypeptide(L)'
;AGSSERADLQAEAAASLAEMAQDSQAADAFCTAEAFQALKALVESDQQEVAYPTARLLHSLVPRPKAKQYFADAELLAAIVDKVERSKASPLVQNKFVQVLDSAVPRCASALSQQAVEKVDAALAKAMSSNLADTARRALQEVHFTLQCQCSGLPAREFDH
;
A
#
# COMPACT_ATOMS: atom_id res chain seq x y z
N ALA A 1 -1.42 22.92 -21.83
CA ALA A 1 -1.44 23.60 -20.52
C ALA A 1 -2.26 22.86 -19.44
N GLY A 2 -3.31 22.09 -19.77
CA GLY A 2 -4.22 21.54 -18.74
C GLY A 2 -3.81 20.27 -17.96
N SER A 3 -2.63 19.68 -18.20
CA SER A 3 -2.23 18.43 -17.51
C SER A 3 -1.55 18.66 -16.16
N SER A 4 -0.94 19.83 -15.95
CA SER A 4 -0.21 20.18 -14.72
C SER A 4 -1.18 20.61 -13.61
N GLU A 5 -2.09 21.55 -13.89
CA GLU A 5 -3.02 22.09 -12.88
C GLU A 5 -3.90 20.99 -12.25
N ARG A 6 -4.28 19.98 -13.02
CA ARG A 6 -5.04 18.83 -12.51
C ARG A 6 -4.21 17.97 -11.55
N ALA A 7 -2.91 17.81 -11.83
CA ALA A 7 -1.99 17.07 -10.97
C ALA A 7 -1.82 17.77 -9.62
N ASP A 8 -1.63 19.09 -9.66
CA ASP A 8 -1.43 19.94 -8.50
C ASP A 8 -2.65 19.85 -7.55
N LEU A 9 -3.86 19.96 -8.11
CA LEU A 9 -5.11 19.82 -7.34
C LEU A 9 -5.28 18.41 -6.74
N GLN A 10 -4.90 17.36 -7.47
CA GLN A 10 -4.96 15.99 -6.94
C GLN A 10 -3.94 15.78 -5.81
N ALA A 11 -2.74 16.35 -5.94
CA ALA A 11 -1.71 16.28 -4.92
C ALA A 11 -2.12 17.04 -3.66
N GLU A 12 -2.68 18.25 -3.80
CA GLU A 12 -3.18 19.06 -2.69
C GLU A 12 -4.36 18.38 -1.98
N ALA A 13 -5.31 17.82 -2.75
CA ALA A 13 -6.42 17.07 -2.19
C ALA A 13 -5.93 15.83 -1.44
N ALA A 14 -5.03 15.04 -2.03
CA ALA A 14 -4.45 13.86 -1.38
C ALA A 14 -3.67 14.24 -0.11
N ALA A 15 -2.94 15.36 -0.12
CA ALA A 15 -2.20 15.85 1.04
C ALA A 15 -3.15 16.27 2.17
N SER A 16 -4.20 17.03 1.84
CA SER A 16 -5.24 17.45 2.78
C SER A 16 -5.96 16.25 3.39
N LEU A 17 -6.32 15.25 2.59
CA LEU A 17 -6.93 14.01 3.06
C LEU A 17 -5.97 13.21 3.96
N ALA A 18 -4.68 13.16 3.61
CA ALA A 18 -3.66 12.51 4.44
C ALA A 18 -3.47 13.21 5.80
N GLU A 19 -3.62 14.53 5.85
CA GLU A 19 -3.62 15.29 7.11
C GLU A 19 -4.87 15.01 7.94
N MET A 20 -6.05 15.03 7.31
CA MET A 20 -7.32 14.69 7.98
C MET A 20 -7.29 13.27 8.56
N ALA A 21 -6.72 12.29 7.85
CA ALA A 21 -6.64 10.90 8.30
C ALA A 21 -5.71 10.67 9.51
N GLN A 22 -4.98 11.70 9.97
CA GLN A 22 -4.26 11.63 11.25
C GLN A 22 -5.23 11.68 12.43
N ASP A 23 -6.37 12.38 12.29
CA ASP A 23 -7.44 12.33 13.26
C ASP A 23 -8.18 10.99 13.19
N SER A 24 -8.38 10.35 14.34
CA SER A 24 -8.98 9.01 14.38
C SER A 24 -10.43 8.96 13.92
N GLN A 25 -11.21 10.00 14.18
CA GLN A 25 -12.62 10.04 13.81
C GLN A 25 -12.78 10.32 12.32
N ALA A 26 -11.97 11.23 11.77
CA ALA A 26 -11.93 11.51 10.34
C ALA A 26 -11.39 10.32 9.54
N ALA A 27 -10.35 9.62 10.03
CA ALA A 27 -9.81 8.43 9.38
C ALA A 27 -10.83 7.32 9.18
N ASP A 28 -11.71 7.13 10.17
CA ASP A 28 -12.79 6.16 10.11
C ASP A 28 -13.82 6.48 9.01
N ALA A 29 -14.02 7.76 8.68
CA ALA A 29 -14.91 8.17 7.61
C ALA A 29 -14.35 7.83 6.21
N PHE A 30 -13.04 7.63 6.09
CA PHE A 30 -12.40 7.16 4.85
C PHE A 30 -12.42 5.64 4.69
N CYS A 31 -12.88 4.89 5.68
CA CYS A 31 -12.97 3.43 5.63
C CYS A 31 -14.25 2.96 4.93
N THR A 32 -14.49 3.45 3.70
CA THR A 32 -15.62 3.07 2.84
C THR A 32 -15.14 2.48 1.52
N ALA A 33 -16.03 1.77 0.82
CA ALA A 33 -15.69 1.14 -0.46
C ALA A 33 -15.35 2.20 -1.52
N GLU A 34 -16.12 3.30 -1.56
CA GLU A 34 -15.97 4.40 -2.50
C GLU A 34 -14.63 5.12 -2.30
N ALA A 35 -14.24 5.35 -1.03
CA ALA A 35 -12.96 5.95 -0.70
C ALA A 35 -11.80 5.07 -1.15
N PHE A 36 -11.86 3.76 -0.88
CA PHE A 36 -10.80 2.84 -1.31
C PHE A 36 -10.73 2.64 -2.82
N GLN A 37 -11.85 2.72 -3.54
CA GLN A 37 -11.83 2.78 -5.01
C GLN A 37 -11.12 4.04 -5.52
N ALA A 38 -11.41 5.20 -4.93
CA ALA A 38 -10.73 6.44 -5.28
C ALA A 38 -9.22 6.39 -4.95
N LEU A 39 -8.86 5.84 -3.79
CA LEU A 39 -7.47 5.66 -3.37
C LEU A 39 -6.71 4.73 -4.32
N LYS A 40 -7.33 3.64 -4.78
CA LYS A 40 -6.73 2.75 -5.78
C LYS A 40 -6.41 3.51 -7.08
N ALA A 41 -7.34 4.32 -7.57
CA ALA A 41 -7.09 5.14 -8.76
C ALA A 41 -5.94 6.15 -8.55
N LEU A 42 -5.79 6.72 -7.35
CA LEU A 42 -4.66 7.59 -7.01
C LEU A 42 -3.32 6.83 -6.93
N VAL A 43 -3.33 5.58 -6.45
CA VAL A 43 -2.15 4.71 -6.47
C VAL A 43 -1.72 4.41 -7.91
N GLU A 44 -2.69 4.18 -8.81
CA GLU A 44 -2.44 3.84 -10.20
C GLU A 44 -1.94 5.01 -11.06
N SER A 45 -2.24 6.25 -10.67
CA SER A 45 -1.78 7.48 -11.35
C SER A 45 -0.27 7.51 -11.49
N ASP A 46 0.29 7.93 -12.63
CA ASP A 46 1.75 8.01 -12.83
C ASP A 46 2.38 9.28 -12.21
N GLN A 47 1.57 10.18 -11.64
CA GLN A 47 2.05 11.44 -11.07
C GLN A 47 2.72 11.22 -9.72
N GLN A 48 3.99 11.61 -9.62
CA GLN A 48 4.80 11.44 -8.40
C GLN A 48 4.32 12.32 -7.24
N GLU A 49 3.82 13.52 -7.56
CA GLU A 49 3.32 14.49 -6.57
C GLU A 49 2.07 13.98 -5.84
N VAL A 50 1.26 13.16 -6.52
CA VAL A 50 0.08 12.48 -5.94
C VAL A 50 0.48 11.23 -5.17
N ALA A 51 1.56 10.56 -5.59
CA ALA A 51 1.96 9.26 -5.08
C ALA A 51 2.31 9.29 -3.58
N TYR A 52 3.13 10.25 -3.15
CA TYR A 52 3.53 10.37 -1.74
C TYR A 52 2.37 10.66 -0.78
N PRO A 53 1.53 11.70 -0.98
CA PRO A 53 0.41 11.95 -0.10
C PRO A 53 -0.60 10.80 -0.09
N THR A 54 -0.81 10.11 -1.23
CA THR A 54 -1.64 8.90 -1.27
C THR A 54 -1.06 7.78 -0.40
N ALA A 55 0.26 7.54 -0.47
CA ALA A 55 0.92 6.56 0.39
C ALA A 55 0.80 6.93 1.89
N ARG A 56 0.89 8.22 2.24
CA ARG A 56 0.67 8.70 3.61
C ARG A 56 -0.77 8.47 4.09
N LEU A 57 -1.74 8.76 3.24
CA LEU A 57 -3.15 8.52 3.52
C LEU A 57 -3.40 7.04 3.77
N LEU A 58 -3.01 6.16 2.83
CA LEU A 58 -3.14 4.71 2.99
C LEU A 58 -2.48 4.21 4.28
N HIS A 59 -1.26 4.64 4.56
CA HIS A 59 -0.54 4.26 5.77
C HIS A 59 -1.29 4.66 7.05
N SER A 60 -2.00 5.78 7.04
CA SER A 60 -2.81 6.26 8.18
C SER A 60 -4.10 5.46 8.36
N LEU A 61 -4.58 4.80 7.29
CA LEU A 61 -5.77 3.94 7.32
C LEU A 61 -5.44 2.49 7.73
N VAL A 62 -4.21 2.02 7.52
CA VAL A 62 -3.82 0.62 7.85
C VAL A 62 -4.16 0.21 9.29
N PRO A 63 -3.94 1.04 10.34
CA PRO A 63 -4.27 0.65 11.72
C PRO A 63 -5.77 0.57 12.00
N ARG A 64 -6.65 1.04 11.09
CA ARG A 64 -8.09 1.13 11.32
C ARG A 64 -8.75 -0.24 11.11
N PRO A 65 -9.49 -0.78 12.11
CA PRO A 65 -10.17 -2.07 11.95
C PRO A 65 -11.13 -2.11 10.76
N LYS A 66 -11.84 -1.00 10.49
CA LYS A 66 -12.76 -0.87 9.34
C LYS A 66 -12.04 -0.93 7.99
N ALA A 67 -10.77 -0.55 7.94
CA ALA A 67 -9.96 -0.59 6.72
C ALA A 67 -9.48 -2.00 6.36
N LYS A 68 -9.46 -2.94 7.34
CA LYS A 68 -8.89 -4.28 7.17
C LYS A 68 -9.43 -5.01 5.95
N GLN A 69 -10.75 -4.96 5.72
CA GLN A 69 -11.39 -5.63 4.59
C GLN A 69 -10.94 -5.07 3.23
N TYR A 70 -10.64 -3.77 3.17
CA TYR A 70 -10.20 -3.13 1.93
C TYR A 70 -8.72 -3.38 1.65
N PHE A 71 -7.90 -3.53 2.70
CA PHE A 71 -6.53 -4.02 2.55
C PHE A 71 -6.44 -5.53 2.26
N ALA A 72 -7.54 -6.27 2.39
CA ALA A 72 -7.64 -7.65 1.90
C ALA A 72 -7.99 -7.73 0.39
N ASP A 73 -8.19 -6.59 -0.27
CA ASP A 73 -8.35 -6.55 -1.73
C ASP A 73 -7.00 -6.77 -2.43
N ALA A 74 -6.91 -7.89 -3.15
CA ALA A 74 -5.75 -8.27 -3.94
C ALA A 74 -5.37 -7.20 -4.96
N GLU A 75 -6.36 -6.53 -5.54
CA GLU A 75 -6.13 -5.53 -6.58
C GLU A 75 -5.45 -4.28 -6.00
N LEU A 76 -5.85 -3.85 -4.81
CA LEU A 76 -5.23 -2.73 -4.13
C LEU A 76 -3.80 -3.06 -3.73
N LEU A 77 -3.56 -4.22 -3.11
CA LEU A 77 -2.23 -4.64 -2.71
C LEU A 77 -1.30 -4.78 -3.91
N ALA A 78 -1.76 -5.41 -5.00
CA ALA A 78 -0.99 -5.51 -6.24
C ALA A 78 -0.68 -4.13 -6.84
N ALA A 79 -1.66 -3.21 -6.85
CA ALA A 79 -1.45 -1.84 -7.34
C ALA A 79 -0.39 -1.10 -6.51
N ILE A 80 -0.36 -1.30 -5.18
CA ILE A 80 0.67 -0.73 -4.30
C ILE A 80 2.05 -1.31 -4.63
N VAL A 81 2.16 -2.62 -4.83
CA VAL A 81 3.43 -3.28 -5.22
C VAL A 81 3.92 -2.76 -6.58
N ASP A 82 3.05 -2.70 -7.59
CA ASP A 82 3.38 -2.14 -8.90
C ASP A 82 3.78 -0.66 -8.79
N LYS A 83 3.19 0.09 -7.86
CA LYS A 83 3.54 1.49 -7.61
C LYS A 83 4.92 1.65 -6.99
N VAL A 84 5.35 0.73 -6.11
CA VAL A 84 6.75 0.69 -5.63
C VAL A 84 7.69 0.50 -6.81
N GLU A 85 7.38 -0.43 -7.71
CA GLU A 85 8.20 -0.68 -8.90
C GLU A 85 8.29 0.54 -9.83
N ARG A 86 7.17 1.22 -10.08
CA ARG A 86 7.11 2.38 -10.98
C ARG A 86 7.72 3.65 -10.38
N SER A 87 7.81 3.76 -9.06
CA SER A 87 8.32 4.96 -8.38
C SER A 87 9.85 4.99 -8.22
N LYS A 88 10.60 4.31 -9.10
CA LYS A 88 12.09 4.23 -9.06
C LYS A 88 12.79 5.58 -9.01
N ALA A 89 12.19 6.63 -9.59
CA ALA A 89 12.74 7.97 -9.55
C ALA A 89 12.64 8.65 -8.17
N SER A 90 11.83 8.12 -7.25
CA SER A 90 11.60 8.68 -5.92
C SER A 90 11.69 7.62 -4.83
N PRO A 91 12.88 7.43 -4.21
CA PRO A 91 13.07 6.50 -3.10
C PRO A 91 12.13 6.77 -1.92
N LEU A 92 11.78 8.04 -1.70
CA LEU A 92 10.86 8.46 -0.65
C LEU A 92 9.43 7.93 -0.90
N VAL A 93 8.94 7.99 -2.14
CA VAL A 93 7.65 7.41 -2.52
C VAL A 93 7.68 5.89 -2.38
N GLN A 94 8.73 5.25 -2.89
CA GLN A 94 8.90 3.79 -2.77
C GLN A 94 8.85 3.33 -1.31
N ASN A 95 9.68 3.93 -0.46
CA ASN A 95 9.76 3.57 0.95
C ASN A 95 8.41 3.77 1.65
N LYS A 96 7.65 4.81 1.29
CA LYS A 96 6.34 5.03 1.91
C LYS A 96 5.32 3.97 1.51
N PHE A 97 5.28 3.54 0.26
CA PHE A 97 4.39 2.44 -0.17
C PHE A 97 4.82 1.09 0.40
N VAL A 98 6.13 0.84 0.52
CA VAL A 98 6.66 -0.33 1.21
C VAL A 98 6.18 -0.38 2.66
N GLN A 99 6.22 0.75 3.40
CA GLN A 99 5.67 0.82 4.76
C GLN A 99 4.17 0.51 4.81
N VAL A 100 3.40 0.90 3.78
CA VAL A 100 1.98 0.54 3.68
C VAL A 100 1.85 -0.98 3.60
N LEU A 101 2.61 -1.65 2.73
CA LEU A 101 2.58 -3.11 2.57
C LEU A 101 3.01 -3.84 3.85
N ASP A 102 4.14 -3.44 4.42
CA ASP A 102 4.70 -3.98 5.66
C ASP A 102 3.71 -3.87 6.83
N SER A 103 2.96 -2.78 6.89
CA SER A 103 1.92 -2.62 7.90
C SER A 103 0.62 -3.35 7.55
N ALA A 104 0.22 -3.40 6.28
CA ALA A 104 -1.09 -3.91 5.86
C ALA A 104 -1.12 -5.44 5.84
N VAL A 105 -0.12 -6.07 5.23
CA VAL A 105 -0.10 -7.52 4.97
C VAL A 105 -0.23 -8.34 6.26
N PRO A 106 0.53 -8.09 7.35
CA PRO A 106 0.34 -8.82 8.60
C PRO A 106 -1.09 -8.72 9.17
N ARG A 107 -1.80 -7.62 8.90
CA ARG A 107 -3.13 -7.34 9.45
C ARG A 107 -4.25 -7.98 8.62
N CYS A 108 -4.07 -8.09 7.31
CA CYS A 108 -5.06 -8.60 6.37
C CYS A 108 -4.75 -10.00 5.85
N ALA A 109 -3.56 -10.57 6.07
CA ALA A 109 -3.17 -11.85 5.49
C ALA A 109 -4.14 -13.00 5.77
N SER A 110 -4.70 -13.09 6.98
CA SER A 110 -5.69 -14.11 7.33
C SER A 110 -7.04 -13.95 6.64
N ALA A 111 -7.31 -12.79 6.05
CA ALA A 111 -8.51 -12.49 5.28
C ALA A 111 -8.30 -12.59 3.76
N LEU A 112 -7.07 -12.80 3.30
CA LEU A 112 -6.77 -12.96 1.88
C LEU A 112 -7.25 -14.32 1.39
N SER A 113 -7.90 -14.34 0.23
CA SER A 113 -8.16 -15.58 -0.50
C SER A 113 -6.86 -16.14 -1.08
N GLN A 114 -6.83 -17.44 -1.39
CA GLN A 114 -5.67 -18.05 -2.04
C GLN A 114 -5.31 -17.33 -3.36
N GLN A 115 -6.32 -16.99 -4.17
CA GLN A 115 -6.14 -16.23 -5.41
C GLN A 115 -5.53 -14.84 -5.15
N ALA A 116 -5.95 -14.18 -4.06
CA ALA A 116 -5.41 -12.89 -3.67
C ALA A 116 -3.92 -13.00 -3.29
N VAL A 117 -3.57 -14.03 -2.53
CA VAL A 117 -2.17 -14.29 -2.17
C VAL A 117 -1.33 -14.54 -3.40
N GLU A 118 -1.74 -15.44 -4.30
CA GLU A 118 -0.99 -15.75 -5.54
C GLU A 118 -0.76 -14.50 -6.40
N LYS A 119 -1.76 -13.61 -6.49
CA LYS A 119 -1.65 -12.36 -7.24
C LYS A 119 -0.65 -11.39 -6.60
N VAL A 120 -0.73 -11.19 -5.28
CA VAL A 120 0.20 -10.31 -4.55
C VAL A 120 1.62 -10.89 -4.59
N ASP A 121 1.75 -12.21 -4.47
CA ASP A 121 3.02 -12.92 -4.53
C ASP A 121 3.72 -12.74 -5.89
N ALA A 122 2.97 -12.91 -6.99
CA ALA A 122 3.48 -12.67 -8.33
C ALA A 122 3.94 -11.22 -8.53
N ALA A 123 3.18 -10.24 -8.00
CA ALA A 123 3.56 -8.84 -8.05
C ALA A 123 4.85 -8.56 -7.24
N LEU A 124 4.97 -9.15 -6.04
CA LEU A 124 6.16 -9.04 -5.21
C LEU A 124 7.40 -9.65 -5.89
N ALA A 125 7.28 -10.84 -6.45
CA ALA A 125 8.36 -11.51 -7.17
C ALA A 125 8.86 -10.69 -8.37
N LYS A 126 7.93 -10.11 -9.13
CA LYS A 126 8.22 -9.17 -10.22
C LYS A 126 8.96 -7.93 -9.71
N ALA A 127 8.45 -7.29 -8.65
CA ALA A 127 9.06 -6.08 -8.09
C ALA A 127 10.48 -6.34 -7.55
N MET A 128 10.71 -7.48 -6.87
CA MET A 128 12.02 -7.87 -6.34
C MET A 128 13.07 -8.16 -7.44
N SER A 129 12.62 -8.58 -8.62
CA SER A 129 13.48 -8.81 -9.80
C SER A 129 13.87 -7.51 -10.52
N SER A 130 13.28 -6.39 -10.10
CA SER A 130 13.48 -5.06 -10.67
C SER A 130 14.61 -4.31 -9.94
N ASN A 131 15.22 -3.31 -10.58
CA ASN A 131 16.24 -2.44 -9.97
C ASN A 131 15.63 -1.50 -8.91
N LEU A 132 15.30 -2.04 -7.73
CA LEU A 132 14.83 -1.31 -6.57
C LEU A 132 16.01 -0.90 -5.68
N ALA A 133 15.81 0.13 -4.85
CA ALA A 133 16.73 0.41 -3.75
C ALA A 133 16.81 -0.80 -2.81
N ASP A 134 18.00 -1.09 -2.29
CA ASP A 134 18.22 -2.26 -1.43
C ASP A 134 17.30 -2.30 -0.20
N THR A 135 16.99 -1.13 0.37
CA THR A 135 16.07 -1.01 1.51
C THR A 135 14.65 -1.43 1.13
N ALA A 136 14.16 -0.98 -0.02
CA ALA A 136 12.84 -1.34 -0.53
C ALA A 136 12.78 -2.84 -0.86
N ARG A 137 13.84 -3.38 -1.47
CA ARG A 137 13.94 -4.81 -1.79
C ARG A 137 13.87 -5.69 -0.55
N ARG A 138 14.62 -5.37 0.51
CA ARG A 138 14.59 -6.13 1.77
C ARG A 138 13.22 -6.13 2.43
N ALA A 139 12.59 -4.97 2.50
CA ALA A 139 11.25 -4.86 3.09
C ALA A 139 10.18 -5.60 2.24
N LEU A 140 10.28 -5.58 0.90
CA LEU A 140 9.40 -6.43 0.07
C LEU A 140 9.64 -7.93 0.29
N GLN A 141 10.87 -8.35 0.59
CA GLN A 141 11.16 -9.74 0.95
C GLN A 141 10.51 -10.13 2.29
N GLU A 142 10.49 -9.23 3.27
CA GLU A 142 9.80 -9.45 4.56
C GLU A 142 8.28 -9.56 4.38
N VAL A 143 7.70 -8.70 3.54
CA VAL A 143 6.29 -8.78 3.15
C VAL A 143 5.98 -10.11 2.46
N HIS A 144 6.81 -10.51 1.49
CA HIS A 144 6.68 -11.78 0.77
C HIS A 144 6.75 -12.98 1.72
N PHE A 145 7.73 -12.97 2.64
CA PHE A 145 7.86 -14.02 3.65
C PHE A 145 6.64 -14.10 4.57
N THR A 146 6.14 -12.94 5.02
CA THR A 146 4.94 -12.87 5.87
C THR A 146 3.72 -13.48 5.17
N LEU A 147 3.55 -13.17 3.89
CA LEU A 147 2.47 -13.70 3.07
C LEU A 147 2.56 -15.23 2.92
N GLN A 148 3.76 -15.77 2.69
CA GLN A 148 4.00 -17.21 2.54
C GLN A 148 3.79 -18.00 3.84
N CYS A 149 4.19 -17.46 4.99
CA CYS A 149 3.99 -18.12 6.28
C CYS A 149 2.50 -18.35 6.59
N GLN A 150 1.64 -17.43 6.18
CA GLN A 150 0.20 -17.51 6.43
C GLN A 150 -0.48 -18.56 5.54
N CYS A 151 -0.04 -18.73 4.29
CA CYS A 151 -0.55 -19.79 3.40
C CYS A 151 -0.13 -21.20 3.82
N SER A 152 1.02 -21.35 4.46
CA SER A 152 1.55 -22.65 4.86
C SER A 152 0.99 -23.14 6.22
N GLY A 153 0.14 -22.34 6.88
CA GLY A 153 -0.43 -22.67 8.19
C GLY A 153 0.63 -22.81 9.29
N LEU A 154 1.84 -22.28 9.06
CA LEU A 154 2.93 -22.32 10.02
C LEU A 154 2.68 -21.25 11.09
N PRO A 155 2.86 -21.57 12.39
CA PRO A 155 2.67 -20.57 13.44
C PRO A 155 3.63 -19.40 13.20
N ALA A 156 3.07 -18.19 13.14
CA ALA A 156 3.85 -16.96 13.03
C ALA A 156 4.90 -16.95 14.15
N ARG A 157 6.18 -16.81 13.77
CA ARG A 157 7.28 -16.73 14.73
C ARG A 157 6.99 -15.60 15.72
N GLU A 158 6.73 -15.96 16.98
CA GLU A 158 6.77 -15.05 18.11
C GLU A 158 8.20 -14.50 18.18
N PHE A 159 8.40 -13.28 17.67
CA PHE A 159 9.57 -12.49 18.03
C PHE A 159 9.29 -11.90 19.41
N ASP A 160 9.69 -12.64 20.44
CA ASP A 160 9.83 -12.12 21.79
C ASP A 160 10.96 -11.09 21.83
N HIS A 161 10.70 -9.99 22.53
CA HIS A 161 11.55 -8.80 22.67
C HIS A 161 12.80 -9.02 23.53
#